data_AF-A0A371M476-F1
#
_entry.id   AF-A0A371M476-F1
#
_cell.length_a   1.000
_cell.length_b   1.000
_cell.length_c   1.000
_cell.angle_alpha   90.00
_cell.angle_beta   90.00
_cell.angle_gamma   90.00
#
_symmetry.space_group_name_H-M   'P 1'
#
loop_
_entity.id
_entity.type
_entity.pdbx_description
1 polymer ?
#
loop_
_entity_poly.entity_id
_entity_poly.type
_entity_poly.pdbx_seq_one_letter_code
_entity_poly.pdbx_strand_id
1 'polypeptide(L)'
;MPARVVYRDENEKPDGSRYEMVAWQVPSSEDFPQGLKYSFQYMDADGDTLLRYDNSPYHLDVGRHHRHTPEGDITKLEFTGLSDLVNDFQTEVNEIYEQRTN
;
A
#
# COMPACT_ATOMS: atom_id res chain seq x y z
N MET A 1 21.75 8.21 5.01
CA MET A 1 21.33 7.09 5.88
C MET A 1 20.78 5.97 4.99
N PRO A 2 21.13 4.70 5.21
CA PRO A 2 20.48 3.59 4.49
C PRO A 2 19.00 3.48 4.89
N ALA A 3 18.18 2.87 4.04
CA ALA A 3 16.78 2.63 4.33
C ALA A 3 16.62 1.75 5.58
N ARG A 4 15.74 2.14 6.51
CA ARG A 4 15.45 1.40 7.73
C ARG A 4 13.96 1.08 7.79
N VAL A 5 13.61 -0.18 8.01
CA VAL A 5 12.21 -0.58 8.24
C VAL A 5 11.68 0.11 9.50
N VAL A 6 10.54 0.79 9.37
CA VAL A 6 9.84 1.45 10.49
C VAL A 6 8.47 0.84 10.75
N TYR A 7 7.90 0.13 9.78
CA TYR A 7 6.67 -0.63 9.93
C TYR A 7 6.72 -1.87 9.03
N ARG A 8 6.23 -2.99 9.56
CA ARG A 8 6.00 -4.22 8.82
C ARG A 8 4.81 -4.93 9.45
N ASP A 9 3.89 -5.39 8.61
CA ASP A 9 2.78 -6.26 8.99
C ASP A 9 2.39 -7.14 7.81
N GLU A 10 1.98 -8.37 8.06
CA GLU A 10 1.56 -9.32 7.03
C GLU A 10 0.57 -10.32 7.63
N ASN A 11 -0.43 -10.73 6.86
CA ASN A 11 -1.38 -11.74 7.27
C ASN A 11 -2.09 -12.39 6.08
N GLU A 12 -2.64 -13.58 6.30
CA GLU A 12 -3.43 -14.33 5.34
C GLU A 12 -4.86 -14.49 5.87
N LYS A 13 -5.85 -14.40 4.97
CA LYS A 13 -7.26 -14.57 5.26
C LYS A 13 -7.75 -15.97 4.84
N PRO A 14 -8.90 -16.45 5.35
CA PRO A 14 -9.38 -17.81 5.10
C PRO A 14 -9.56 -18.22 3.63
N ASP A 15 -9.77 -17.27 2.72
CA ASP A 15 -9.89 -17.52 1.27
C ASP A 15 -8.53 -17.63 0.56
N GLY A 16 -7.42 -17.57 1.31
CA GLY A 16 -6.04 -17.59 0.81
C GLY A 16 -5.53 -16.24 0.33
N SER A 17 -6.38 -15.19 0.35
CA SER A 17 -5.91 -13.83 0.08
C SER A 17 -5.00 -13.35 1.21
N ARG A 18 -3.97 -12.58 0.89
CA ARG A 18 -2.96 -12.15 1.87
C ARG A 18 -2.52 -10.73 1.63
N TYR A 19 -2.19 -10.02 2.71
CA TYR A 19 -1.56 -8.71 2.62
C TYR A 19 -0.13 -8.73 3.15
N GLU A 20 0.69 -7.87 2.58
CA GLU A 20 2.05 -7.59 3.00
C GLU A 20 2.23 -6.08 3.02
N MET A 21 2.65 -5.54 4.16
CA MET A 21 2.85 -4.11 4.38
C MET A 21 4.26 -3.88 4.85
N VAL A 22 4.97 -2.97 4.19
CA VAL A 22 6.28 -2.52 4.65
C VAL A 22 6.47 -1.03 4.39
N ALA A 23 6.99 -0.33 5.39
CA ALA A 23 7.42 1.06 5.27
C ALA A 23 8.86 1.23 5.77
N TRP A 24 9.61 2.07 5.08
CA TRP A 24 10.99 2.40 5.38
C TRP A 24 11.14 3.90 5.63
N GLN A 25 11.87 4.25 6.68
CA GLN A 25 12.52 5.54 6.77
C GLN A 25 13.64 5.59 5.73
N VAL A 26 13.59 6.59 4.86
CA VAL A 26 14.60 6.92 3.86
C VAL A 26 15.07 8.37 4.06
N PRO A 27 16.23 8.77 3.52
CA PRO A 27 16.59 10.18 3.48
C PRO A 27 15.52 10.99 2.74
N SER A 28 15.13 12.13 3.32
CA SER A 28 14.27 13.09 2.63
C SER A 28 14.93 13.54 1.33
N SER A 29 14.17 13.53 0.24
CA SER A 29 14.61 13.87 -1.11
C SER A 29 13.41 14.37 -1.91
N GLU A 30 13.63 14.88 -3.13
CA GLU A 30 12.53 15.19 -4.06
C GLU A 30 11.65 13.96 -4.33
N ASP A 31 12.28 12.77 -4.32
CA ASP A 31 11.56 11.52 -4.50
C ASP A 31 10.82 11.02 -3.27
N PHE A 32 11.22 11.44 -2.07
CA PHE A 32 10.56 11.07 -0.83
C PHE A 32 10.55 12.28 0.12
N PRO A 33 9.71 13.30 -0.11
CA PRO A 33 9.73 14.52 0.69
C PRO A 33 9.49 14.29 2.19
N GLN A 34 8.66 13.29 2.51
CA GLN A 34 8.34 12.87 3.88
C GLN A 34 9.43 11.98 4.50
N GLY A 35 10.50 11.66 3.76
CA GLY A 35 11.52 10.71 4.20
C GLY A 35 10.96 9.29 4.40
N LEU A 36 9.85 8.95 3.75
CA LEU A 36 9.16 7.67 3.90
C LEU A 36 8.99 7.03 2.53
N LYS A 37 9.31 5.74 2.44
CA LYS A 37 8.94 4.87 1.31
C LYS A 37 8.04 3.77 1.83
N TYR A 38 7.04 3.34 1.07
CA TYR A 38 6.20 2.19 1.45
C TYR A 38 5.76 1.36 0.25
N SER A 39 5.42 0.12 0.53
CA SER A 39 4.82 -0.85 -0.40
C SER A 39 3.86 -1.72 0.40
N PHE A 40 2.57 -1.44 0.27
CA PHE A 40 1.49 -2.21 0.87
C PHE A 40 0.72 -2.90 -0.25
N GLN A 41 0.59 -4.22 -0.17
CA GLN A 41 -0.05 -5.03 -1.21
C GLN A 41 -1.01 -6.02 -0.58
N TYR A 42 -2.18 -6.18 -1.18
CA TYR A 42 -3.16 -7.21 -0.88
C TYR A 42 -3.39 -7.98 -2.17
N MET A 43 -3.27 -9.30 -2.09
CA MET A 43 -3.30 -10.20 -3.23
C MET A 43 -4.26 -11.34 -2.97
N ASP A 44 -4.80 -11.94 -4.02
CA ASP A 44 -5.54 -13.19 -3.89
C ASP A 44 -4.59 -14.39 -3.66
N ALA A 45 -5.19 -15.59 -3.61
CA ALA A 45 -4.46 -16.83 -3.38
C ALA A 45 -3.46 -17.17 -4.50
N ASP A 46 -3.73 -16.71 -5.72
CA ASP A 46 -2.87 -16.91 -6.89
C ASP A 46 -1.75 -15.84 -6.98
N GLY A 47 -1.86 -14.78 -6.17
CA GLY A 47 -0.91 -13.68 -6.09
C GLY A 47 -1.25 -12.49 -6.99
N ASP A 48 -2.45 -12.47 -7.59
CA ASP A 48 -2.92 -11.34 -8.37
C ASP A 48 -3.30 -10.18 -7.44
N THR A 49 -3.02 -8.94 -7.88
CA THR A 49 -3.22 -7.75 -7.04
C THR A 49 -4.71 -7.48 -6.84
N LEU A 50 -5.12 -7.38 -5.58
CA LEU A 50 -6.46 -6.92 -5.19
C LEU A 50 -6.47 -5.44 -4.79
N LEU A 51 -5.40 -4.99 -4.14
CA LEU A 51 -5.19 -3.61 -3.74
C LEU A 51 -3.69 -3.38 -3.56
N ARG A 52 -3.19 -2.21 -3.96
CA ARG A 52 -1.82 -1.81 -3.62
C ARG A 52 -1.74 -0.33 -3.30
N TYR A 53 -1.12 -0.01 -2.17
CA TYR A 53 -0.66 1.34 -1.87
C TYR A 53 0.86 1.39 -1.98
N ASP A 54 1.37 2.28 -2.82
CA ASP A 54 2.80 2.60 -2.83
C ASP A 54 3.04 4.09 -3.00
N ASN A 55 4.32 4.48 -2.94
CA ASN A 55 4.69 5.85 -3.27
C ASN A 55 5.82 6.01 -4.30
N SER A 56 5.94 5.04 -5.22
CA SER A 56 7.02 5.02 -6.21
C SER A 56 6.70 4.12 -7.41
N PRO A 57 7.00 4.54 -8.66
CA PRO A 57 7.62 5.81 -9.07
C PRO A 57 6.63 6.98 -9.07
N TYR A 58 7.08 8.21 -9.25
CA TYR A 58 6.19 9.36 -9.41
C TYR A 58 5.39 9.31 -10.72
N HIS A 59 4.09 9.57 -10.63
CA HIS A 59 3.19 9.74 -11.77
C HIS A 59 2.79 11.21 -11.92
N LEU A 60 2.92 11.79 -13.12
CA LEU A 60 2.69 13.24 -13.34
C LEU A 60 1.24 13.67 -13.07
N ASP A 61 0.29 12.79 -13.35
CA ASP A 61 -1.15 12.97 -13.24
C ASP A 61 -1.70 12.58 -11.86
N VAL A 62 -1.09 11.58 -11.22
CA VAL A 62 -1.55 11.05 -9.91
C VAL A 62 -0.78 11.67 -8.74
N GLY A 63 0.49 12.00 -8.95
CA GLY A 63 1.41 12.44 -7.91
C GLY A 63 2.29 11.30 -7.41
N ARG A 64 2.51 11.26 -6.10
CA ARG A 64 3.48 10.34 -5.50
C ARG A 64 2.85 9.18 -4.75
N HIS A 65 1.66 9.35 -4.21
CA HIS A 65 0.99 8.33 -3.40
C HIS A 65 -0.08 7.70 -4.25
N HIS A 66 0.07 6.40 -4.50
CA HIS A 66 -0.76 5.66 -5.44
C HIS A 66 -1.61 4.64 -4.71
N ARG A 67 -2.85 4.53 -5.16
CA ARG A 67 -3.73 3.40 -4.93
C ARG A 67 -3.94 2.68 -6.26
N HIS A 68 -3.66 1.38 -6.30
CA HIS A 68 -3.85 0.54 -7.48
C HIS A 68 -5.00 -0.44 -7.25
N THR A 69 -5.82 -0.67 -8.27
CA THR A 69 -6.93 -1.65 -8.27
C THR A 69 -6.56 -2.92 -9.07
N PRO A 70 -7.36 -3.99 -8.99
CA PRO A 70 -7.13 -5.21 -9.78
C PRO A 70 -7.11 -4.95 -11.30
N GLU A 71 -7.86 -3.96 -11.76
CA GLU A 71 -7.96 -3.58 -13.18
C GLU A 71 -6.71 -2.83 -13.68
N GLY A 72 -5.80 -2.47 -12.77
CA GLY A 72 -4.59 -1.71 -13.06
C GLY A 72 -4.79 -0.19 -13.05
N ASP A 73 -5.94 0.31 -12.59
CA ASP A 73 -6.16 1.75 -12.43
C ASP A 73 -5.28 2.29 -11.29
N ILE A 74 -4.67 3.46 -11.52
CA ILE A 74 -3.84 4.17 -10.54
C ILE A 74 -4.53 5.47 -10.15
N THR A 75 -4.94 5.59 -8.89
CA THR A 75 -5.57 6.79 -8.36
C THR A 75 -4.73 7.45 -7.28
N LYS A 76 -4.97 8.75 -7.08
CA LYS A 76 -4.25 9.53 -6.07
C LYS A 76 -4.70 9.11 -4.69
N LEU A 77 -3.74 8.90 -3.81
CA LEU A 77 -3.96 8.70 -2.38
C LEU A 77 -3.53 9.97 -1.62
N GLU A 78 -4.39 10.46 -0.73
CA GLU A 78 -4.04 11.56 0.16
C GLU A 78 -3.23 11.02 1.34
N PHE A 79 -1.96 11.44 1.45
CA PHE A 79 -1.09 10.97 2.53
C PHE A 79 -1.10 11.96 3.70
N THR A 80 -1.71 11.56 4.81
CA THR A 80 -1.75 12.33 6.07
C THR A 80 -0.78 11.81 7.13
N GLY A 81 -0.24 10.60 6.95
CA GLY A 81 0.75 10.00 7.83
C GLY A 81 0.77 8.48 7.70
N LEU A 82 1.79 7.84 8.28
CA LEU A 82 1.93 6.38 8.23
C LEU A 82 0.80 5.67 8.97
N SER A 83 0.37 6.18 10.13
CA SER A 83 -0.71 5.56 10.90
C SER A 83 -2.04 5.58 10.14
N ASP A 84 -2.39 6.71 9.52
CA ASP A 84 -3.61 6.83 8.72
C ASP A 84 -3.53 5.94 7.48
N LEU A 85 -2.39 5.94 6.77
CA LEU A 85 -2.17 5.06 5.61
C LEU A 85 -2.35 3.57 5.96
N VAL A 86 -1.87 3.15 7.14
CA VAL A 86 -2.04 1.77 7.63
C VAL A 86 -3.51 1.47 7.90
N ASN A 87 -4.23 2.39 8.56
CA ASN A 87 -5.65 2.23 8.86
C ASN A 87 -6.49 2.18 7.58
N ASP A 88 -6.23 3.07 6.62
CA ASP A 88 -6.94 3.15 5.35
C ASP A 88 -6.74 1.86 4.54
N PHE A 89 -5.48 1.39 4.45
CA PHE A 89 -5.17 0.16 3.74
C PHE A 89 -5.86 -1.06 4.36
N GLN A 90 -5.78 -1.20 5.69
CA GLN A 90 -6.42 -2.31 6.40
C GLN A 90 -7.95 -2.27 6.30
N THR A 91 -8.54 -1.08 6.27
CA THR A 91 -9.98 -0.90 6.06
C THR A 91 -10.38 -1.45 4.69
N GLU A 92 -9.72 -1.01 3.62
CA GLU A 92 -10.03 -1.48 2.27
C GLU A 92 -9.73 -2.97 2.07
N VAL A 93 -8.67 -3.50 2.69
CA VAL A 93 -8.41 -4.96 2.70
C VAL A 93 -9.58 -5.74 3.27
N ASN A 94 -10.18 -5.25 4.37
CA ASN A 94 -11.34 -5.90 4.98
C ASN A 94 -12.59 -5.76 4.09
N GLU A 95 -12.83 -4.59 3.53
CA GLU A 95 -13.96 -4.36 2.61
C GLU A 95 -13.88 -5.25 1.36
N ILE A 96 -12.71 -5.35 0.74
CA ILE A 96 -12.49 -6.20 -0.45
C ILE A 96 -12.66 -7.67 -0.08
N TYR A 97 -12.13 -8.10 1.07
CA TYR A 97 -12.31 -9.47 1.55
C TYR A 97 -13.80 -9.78 1.75
N GLU A 98 -14.53 -8.93 2.47
CA GLU A 98 -15.97 -9.11 2.70
C GLU A 98 -16.77 -9.16 1.40
N GLN A 99 -16.43 -8.33 0.40
CA GLN A 99 -17.08 -8.35 -0.92
C GLN A 99 -16.82 -9.65 -1.70
N ARG A 100 -15.66 -10.28 -1.51
CA ARG A 100 -15.27 -11.51 -2.22
C ARG A 100 -15.80 -12.78 -1.55
N THR A 101 -16.11 -12.74 -0.25
CA THR A 101 -16.51 -13.93 0.53
C THR A 101 -17.96 -13.92 1.03
N ASN A 102 -18.73 -12.87 0.77
CA ASN A 102 -20.18 -12.83 0.98
C ASN A 102 -20.94 -13.34 -0.25
#